data_AF-A0A8J5V5G2-F1
#
_entry.id   AF-A0A8J5V5G2-F1
#
_cell.length_a   1.000
_cell.length_b   1.000
_cell.length_c   1.000
_cell.angle_alpha   90.00
_cell.angle_beta   90.00
_cell.angle_gamma   90.00
#
_symmetry.space_group_name_H-M   'P 1'
#
loop_
_entity.id
_entity.type
_entity.pdbx_description
1 polymer ?
#
loop_
_entity_poly.entity_id
_entity_poly.type
_entity_poly.pdbx_seq_one_letter_code
_entity_poly.pdbx_strand_id
1 'polypeptide(L)'
;MSFSNSSSQGWTFIINEPTSGREYTIFTSKDASDKWADFKKTKSPELKDPQSQGYGTPLLVANNVGHRLNSKCLLFKKYMPATDHPFDVEKDSYELCAVNLKQHLSHRTSIFHFKPDPNQSLDFELSLFMHLTFPIVDYIYKGEKHRWIDETKACAFRRQRDVKFRFNHCVLRQDQKFRWLTIAME
;
A
#
# COMPACT_ATOMS: atom_id res chain seq x y z
N MET A 1 -12.44 -12.97 16.06
CA MET A 1 -13.49 -13.57 15.21
C MET A 1 -13.04 -13.48 13.76
N SER A 2 -12.85 -14.61 13.09
CA SER A 2 -12.47 -14.71 11.67
C SER A 2 -13.74 -14.77 10.82
N PHE A 3 -13.96 -13.77 9.96
CA PHE A 3 -15.05 -13.76 9.00
C PHE A 3 -14.53 -14.16 7.61
N SER A 4 -14.65 -15.43 7.25
CA SER A 4 -14.57 -15.86 5.85
C SER A 4 -15.96 -15.77 5.21
N ASN A 5 -16.26 -14.64 4.56
CA ASN A 5 -17.37 -14.59 3.61
C ASN A 5 -16.88 -15.14 2.27
N SER A 6 -17.42 -16.30 1.90
CA SER A 6 -17.32 -16.87 0.56
C SER A 6 -18.09 -16.00 -0.45
N SER A 7 -17.56 -15.88 -1.67
CA SER A 7 -18.12 -15.26 -2.90
C SER A 7 -17.72 -13.84 -3.33
N SER A 8 -16.50 -13.38 -3.07
CA SER A 8 -15.89 -12.32 -3.90
C SER A 8 -14.68 -12.87 -4.65
N GLN A 9 -14.74 -12.93 -5.99
CA GLN A 9 -13.57 -13.09 -6.87
C GLN A 9 -12.68 -11.85 -6.74
N GLY A 10 -11.94 -11.76 -5.64
CA GLY A 10 -11.09 -10.63 -5.33
C GLY A 10 -9.89 -11.11 -4.51
N TRP A 11 -8.76 -10.44 -4.69
CA TRP A 11 -7.59 -10.69 -3.87
C TRP A 11 -7.85 -10.18 -2.45
N THR A 12 -7.66 -11.05 -1.47
CA THR A 12 -7.70 -10.66 -0.05
C THR A 12 -6.28 -10.54 0.46
N PHE A 13 -5.92 -9.35 0.95
CA PHE A 13 -4.62 -9.10 1.57
C PHE A 13 -4.78 -9.00 3.08
N ILE A 14 -3.76 -9.43 3.83
CA ILE A 14 -3.67 -9.22 5.27
C ILE A 14 -2.69 -8.09 5.50
N ILE A 15 -3.13 -7.03 6.19
CA ILE A 15 -2.27 -5.91 6.59
C ILE A 15 -2.14 -5.99 8.11
N ASN A 16 -0.93 -6.28 8.57
CA ASN A 16 -0.63 -6.24 10.00
C ASN A 16 -0.15 -4.85 10.36
N GLU A 17 -0.85 -4.22 11.30
CA GLU A 17 -0.46 -2.95 11.86
C GLU A 17 0.65 -3.14 12.92
N PRO A 18 1.65 -2.26 12.95
CA PRO A 18 2.70 -2.32 13.95
C PRO A 18 2.18 -1.96 15.35
N THR A 19 2.55 -2.75 16.36
CA THR A 19 2.35 -2.36 17.78
C THR A 19 3.04 -1.04 18.14
N SER A 20 4.10 -0.67 17.39
CA SER A 20 4.90 0.55 17.59
C SER A 20 4.58 1.70 16.62
N GLY A 21 3.62 1.51 15.68
CA GLY A 21 3.27 2.54 14.70
C GLY A 21 4.23 2.73 13.51
N ARG A 22 5.32 1.95 13.40
CA ARG A 22 6.43 2.24 12.47
C ARG A 22 6.47 1.42 11.16
N GLU A 23 6.00 0.18 11.16
CA GLU A 23 6.14 -0.74 10.04
C GLU A 23 4.85 -1.53 9.80
N TYR A 24 4.22 -1.35 8.63
CA TYR A 24 3.10 -2.17 8.20
C TYR A 24 3.62 -3.33 7.36
N THR A 25 3.15 -4.54 7.62
CA THR A 25 3.50 -5.72 6.80
C THR A 25 2.26 -6.23 6.08
N ILE A 26 2.40 -6.43 4.77
CA ILE A 26 1.30 -6.78 3.87
C ILE A 26 1.55 -8.20 3.34
N PHE A 27 0.58 -9.09 3.50
CA PHE A 27 0.66 -10.49 3.11
C PHE A 27 -0.46 -10.85 2.12
N THR A 28 -0.20 -11.83 1.27
CA THR A 28 -1.18 -12.39 0.33
C THR A 28 -2.18 -13.34 0.99
N SER A 29 -1.90 -13.82 2.20
CA SER A 29 -2.78 -14.72 2.94
C SER A 29 -2.52 -14.66 4.44
N LYS A 30 -3.47 -15.18 5.22
CA LYS A 30 -3.30 -15.35 6.66
C LYS A 30 -2.21 -16.37 7.00
N ASP A 31 -2.15 -17.48 6.26
CA ASP A 31 -1.11 -18.51 6.43
C ASP A 31 0.30 -17.94 6.28
N ALA A 32 0.52 -17.05 5.30
CA ALA A 32 1.80 -16.38 5.13
C ALA A 32 2.14 -15.47 6.33
N SER A 33 1.13 -14.78 6.87
CA SER A 33 1.28 -13.93 8.06
C SER A 33 1.65 -14.72 9.32
N ASP A 34 0.97 -15.85 9.54
CA ASP A 34 1.21 -16.72 10.70
C ASP A 34 2.62 -17.32 10.63
N LYS A 35 3.03 -17.84 9.45
CA LYS A 35 4.40 -18.34 9.21
C LYS A 35 5.47 -17.29 9.41
N TRP A 36 5.23 -16.05 8.97
CA TRP A 36 6.15 -14.94 9.22
C TRP A 36 6.29 -14.63 10.70
N ALA A 37 5.18 -14.61 11.44
CA ALA A 37 5.19 -14.38 12.88
C ALA A 37 6.00 -15.45 13.63
N ASP A 38 5.85 -16.72 13.24
CA ASP A 38 6.60 -17.82 13.81
C ASP A 38 8.09 -17.74 13.47
N PHE A 39 8.44 -17.39 12.23
CA PHE A 39 9.82 -17.12 11.85
C PHE A 39 10.47 -16.02 12.69
N LYS A 40 9.78 -14.88 12.88
CA LYS A 40 10.31 -13.75 13.66
C LYS A 40 10.54 -14.12 15.13
N LYS A 41 9.75 -15.06 15.68
CA LYS A 41 9.91 -15.57 17.06
C LYS A 41 11.05 -16.56 17.18
N THR A 42 11.07 -17.58 16.32
CA THR A 42 11.92 -18.77 16.51
C THR A 42 13.28 -18.63 15.83
N LYS A 43 13.36 -17.88 14.71
CA LYS A 43 14.54 -17.75 13.84
C LYS A 43 15.19 -19.10 13.48
N SER A 44 14.41 -20.19 13.48
CA SER A 44 14.91 -21.55 13.25
C SER A 44 15.47 -21.69 11.83
N PRO A 45 16.61 -22.38 11.65
CA PRO A 45 17.15 -22.71 10.32
C PRO A 45 16.14 -23.41 9.41
N GLU A 46 15.28 -24.29 9.96
CA GLU A 46 14.26 -25.03 9.21
C GLU A 46 13.20 -24.12 8.55
N LEU A 47 13.02 -22.90 9.08
CA LEU A 47 12.11 -21.90 8.53
C LEU A 47 12.78 -20.98 7.49
N LYS A 48 14.12 -21.04 7.35
CA LYS A 48 14.85 -20.17 6.42
C LYS A 48 14.80 -20.68 4.99
N ASP A 49 14.86 -21.98 4.76
CA ASP A 49 14.88 -22.55 3.41
C ASP A 49 13.58 -22.28 2.62
N PRO A 50 12.37 -22.41 3.20
CA PRO A 50 11.14 -22.01 2.52
C PRO A 50 11.06 -20.50 2.28
N GLN A 51 11.61 -19.68 3.19
CA GLN A 51 11.59 -18.22 3.05
C GLN A 51 12.54 -17.71 1.99
N SER A 52 13.69 -18.37 1.80
CA SER A 52 14.59 -18.15 0.67
C SER A 52 13.86 -18.30 -0.67
N GLN A 53 12.81 -19.13 -0.74
CA GLN A 53 11.94 -19.27 -1.91
C GLN A 53 10.73 -18.31 -1.92
N GLY A 54 10.61 -17.43 -0.92
CA GLY A 54 9.50 -16.47 -0.77
C GLY A 54 8.25 -17.02 -0.07
N TYR A 55 8.29 -18.22 0.50
CA TYR A 55 7.15 -18.76 1.24
C TYR A 55 7.04 -18.13 2.63
N GLY A 56 5.86 -17.57 2.94
CA GLY A 56 5.59 -16.96 4.24
C GLY A 56 6.36 -15.66 4.48
N THR A 57 6.88 -15.02 3.43
CA THR A 57 7.44 -13.66 3.51
C THR A 57 6.35 -12.61 3.19
N PRO A 58 6.46 -11.38 3.71
CA PRO A 58 5.55 -10.30 3.34
C PRO A 58 5.66 -10.00 1.84
N LEU A 59 4.52 -9.71 1.21
CA LEU A 59 4.49 -9.19 -0.15
C LEU A 59 5.16 -7.81 -0.21
N LEU A 60 4.83 -6.96 0.77
CA LEU A 60 5.34 -5.61 0.92
C LEU A 60 5.47 -5.25 2.40
N VAL A 61 6.42 -4.36 2.67
CA VAL A 61 6.58 -3.73 3.97
C VAL A 61 6.55 -2.22 3.79
N ALA A 62 5.72 -1.52 4.54
CA ALA A 62 5.61 -0.06 4.48
C ALA A 62 6.11 0.57 5.78
N ASN A 63 7.25 1.25 5.69
CA ASN A 63 7.89 1.92 6.82
C ASN A 63 7.50 3.38 6.87
N ASN A 64 7.03 3.83 8.03
CA ASN A 64 6.87 5.24 8.32
C ASN A 64 8.24 5.83 8.66
N VAL A 65 8.80 6.57 7.71
CA VAL A 65 10.11 7.23 7.83
C VAL A 65 10.03 8.59 8.54
N GLY A 66 8.84 8.97 9.04
CA GLY A 66 8.59 10.17 9.83
C GLY A 66 7.97 11.31 9.03
N HIS A 67 7.30 12.22 9.75
CA HIS A 67 6.70 13.43 9.19
C HIS A 67 7.69 14.61 9.31
N ARG A 68 8.40 14.95 8.23
CA ARG A 68 8.78 16.36 8.00
C ARG A 68 7.92 16.91 6.88
N LEU A 69 7.47 18.17 7.01
CA LEU A 69 6.82 18.87 5.89
C LEU A 69 7.71 18.71 4.64
N ASN A 70 7.13 18.22 3.54
CA ASN A 70 7.80 17.98 2.25
C ASN A 70 8.87 16.87 2.22
N SER A 71 8.76 15.83 3.05
CA SER A 71 9.67 14.67 3.02
C SER A 71 8.97 13.32 2.78
N LYS A 72 9.76 12.28 2.44
CA LYS A 72 9.31 10.88 2.31
C LYS A 72 8.56 10.50 3.58
N CYS A 73 7.29 10.18 3.46
CA CYS A 73 6.44 9.83 4.60
C CYS A 73 6.25 8.32 4.73
N LEU A 74 6.28 7.59 3.62
CA LEU A 74 6.21 6.13 3.60
C LEU A 74 7.24 5.56 2.63
N LEU A 75 7.86 4.47 3.04
CA LEU A 75 8.81 3.71 2.24
C LEU A 75 8.31 2.28 2.11
N PHE A 76 7.94 1.89 0.90
CA PHE A 76 7.57 0.51 0.57
C PHE A 76 8.82 -0.26 0.17
N LYS A 77 9.09 -1.33 0.90
CA LYS A 77 10.09 -2.34 0.56
C LYS A 77 9.40 -3.60 0.05
N LYS A 78 10.10 -4.30 -0.85
CA LYS A 78 9.71 -5.63 -1.33
C LYS A 78 10.85 -6.61 -1.09
N TYR A 79 10.50 -7.83 -0.70
CA TYR A 79 11.48 -8.90 -0.53
C TYR A 79 11.75 -9.64 -1.84
N MET A 80 12.99 -10.06 -2.02
CA MET A 80 13.42 -10.93 -3.11
C MET A 80 13.72 -12.33 -2.56
N PRO A 81 13.36 -13.39 -3.30
CA PRO A 81 13.85 -14.73 -3.01
C PRO A 81 15.39 -14.76 -3.10
N ALA A 82 16.03 -15.50 -2.20
CA ALA A 82 17.47 -15.75 -2.20
C ALA A 82 17.71 -17.22 -2.57
N THR A 83 18.58 -17.48 -3.54
CA THR A 83 18.89 -18.86 -3.98
C THR A 83 20.27 -19.34 -3.55
N ASP A 84 21.15 -18.42 -3.17
CA ASP A 84 22.57 -18.63 -2.90
C ASP A 84 22.94 -18.42 -1.43
N HIS A 85 22.01 -17.95 -0.60
CA HIS A 85 22.19 -17.83 0.84
C HIS A 85 20.87 -17.98 1.62
N PRO A 86 20.94 -18.23 2.94
CA PRO A 86 19.75 -18.21 3.79
C PRO A 86 19.11 -16.82 3.82
N PHE A 87 17.78 -16.77 3.81
CA PHE A 87 17.02 -15.52 3.80
C PHE A 87 17.42 -14.56 4.93
N ASP A 88 17.70 -13.31 4.57
CA ASP A 88 18.09 -12.20 5.42
C ASP A 88 17.15 -11.01 5.14
N VAL A 89 16.34 -10.65 6.14
CA VAL A 89 15.33 -9.59 6.04
C VAL A 89 15.91 -8.25 5.60
N GLU A 90 17.13 -7.90 5.99
CA GLU A 90 17.69 -6.59 5.65
C GLU A 90 18.33 -6.61 4.27
N LYS A 91 18.98 -7.72 3.89
CA LYS A 91 19.71 -7.83 2.62
C LYS A 91 18.83 -8.22 1.44
N ASP A 92 17.81 -9.04 1.68
CA ASP A 92 16.91 -9.57 0.66
C ASP A 92 15.71 -8.66 0.41
N SER A 93 15.87 -7.36 0.67
CA SER A 93 14.83 -6.36 0.47
C SER A 93 15.36 -5.16 -0.31
N TYR A 94 14.50 -4.58 -1.14
CA TYR A 94 14.81 -3.33 -1.85
C TYR A 94 13.68 -2.32 -1.72
N GLU A 95 14.02 -1.03 -1.85
CA GLU A 95 13.05 0.08 -1.93
C GLU A 95 12.26 -0.06 -3.23
N LEU A 96 11.01 -0.51 -3.12
CA LEU A 96 10.10 -0.61 -4.26
C LEU A 96 9.47 0.75 -4.58
N CYS A 97 9.09 1.50 -3.55
CA CYS A 97 8.43 2.78 -3.73
C CYS A 97 8.65 3.71 -2.54
N ALA A 98 9.01 4.96 -2.81
CA ALA A 98 8.94 6.03 -1.82
C ALA A 98 7.73 6.92 -2.06
N VAL A 99 7.02 7.26 -0.98
CA VAL A 99 5.85 8.14 -1.04
C VAL A 99 6.16 9.47 -0.38
N ASN A 100 6.08 10.53 -1.18
CA ASN A 100 6.15 11.90 -0.72
C ASN A 100 4.73 12.45 -0.56
N LEU A 101 4.51 13.22 0.50
CA LEU A 101 3.21 13.83 0.77
C LEU A 101 3.32 15.34 0.70
N LYS A 102 2.52 15.94 -0.18
CA LYS A 102 2.34 17.39 -0.28
C LYS A 102 0.93 17.73 0.21
N GLN A 103 0.84 18.68 1.12
CA GLN A 103 -0.43 19.17 1.61
C GLN A 103 -0.76 20.48 0.90
N HIS A 104 -1.98 20.56 0.38
CA HIS A 104 -2.55 21.75 -0.22
C HIS A 104 -3.76 22.19 0.60
N LEU A 105 -4.36 23.33 0.26
CA LEU A 105 -5.47 23.90 1.03
C LEU A 105 -6.70 22.95 1.09
N SER A 106 -7.07 22.36 -0.05
CA SER A 106 -8.29 21.55 -0.20
C SER A 106 -8.03 20.05 -0.43
N HIS A 107 -6.77 19.67 -0.69
CA HIS A 107 -6.40 18.32 -1.06
C HIS A 107 -5.01 17.97 -0.54
N ARG A 108 -4.70 16.67 -0.53
CA ARG A 108 -3.37 16.13 -0.25
C ARG A 108 -2.92 15.33 -1.46
N THR A 109 -1.69 15.57 -1.90
CA THR A 109 -1.08 14.84 -3.01
C THR A 109 -0.07 13.84 -2.44
N SER A 110 -0.24 12.57 -2.81
CA SER A 110 0.72 11.49 -2.54
C SER A 110 1.45 11.19 -3.84
N ILE A 111 2.76 11.43 -3.86
CA ILE A 111 3.61 11.16 -5.02
C ILE A 111 4.39 9.89 -4.74
N PHE A 112 4.09 8.84 -5.49
CA PHE A 112 4.72 7.54 -5.42
C PHE A 112 5.84 7.47 -6.45
N HIS A 113 7.07 7.32 -5.99
CA HIS A 113 8.25 7.12 -6.83
C HIS A 113 8.59 5.63 -6.82
N PHE A 114 8.25 4.93 -7.90
CA PHE A 114 8.47 3.49 -8.01
C PHE A 114 9.84 3.19 -8.59
N LYS A 115 10.47 2.15 -8.02
CA LYS A 115 11.71 1.52 -8.47
C LYS A 115 11.49 0.00 -8.52
N PRO A 116 10.78 -0.50 -9.55
CA PRO A 116 10.23 -1.85 -9.54
C PRO A 116 11.27 -2.96 -9.58
N ASP A 117 12.42 -2.70 -10.21
CA ASP A 117 13.53 -3.63 -10.33
C ASP A 117 14.82 -2.92 -9.84
N PRO A 118 15.53 -3.46 -8.84
CA PRO A 118 16.78 -2.87 -8.39
C PRO A 118 17.89 -2.90 -9.47
N ASN A 119 17.74 -3.74 -10.50
CA ASN A 119 18.72 -3.93 -11.57
C ASN A 119 18.35 -3.20 -12.87
N GLN A 120 17.17 -2.56 -12.95
CA GLN A 120 16.73 -1.85 -14.15
C GLN A 120 16.22 -0.45 -13.83
N SER A 121 16.51 0.51 -14.70
CA SER A 121 16.05 1.90 -14.58
C SER A 121 14.62 2.08 -15.15
N LEU A 122 13.67 1.24 -14.74
CA LEU A 122 12.25 1.37 -15.08
C LEU A 122 11.49 2.19 -14.03
N ASP A 123 12.15 3.22 -13.51
CA ASP A 123 11.60 4.11 -12.50
C ASP A 123 10.44 4.91 -13.11
N PHE A 124 9.34 5.03 -12.36
CA PHE A 124 8.20 5.84 -12.77
C PHE A 124 7.50 6.47 -11.57
N GLU A 125 6.73 7.51 -11.85
CA GLU A 125 5.99 8.23 -10.83
C GLU A 125 4.48 8.05 -11.00
N LEU A 126 3.78 7.96 -9.88
CA LEU A 126 2.34 8.02 -9.81
C LEU A 126 1.93 9.10 -8.80
N SER A 127 1.13 10.06 -9.24
CA SER A 127 0.57 11.08 -8.35
C SER A 127 -0.89 10.79 -8.06
N LEU A 128 -1.22 10.73 -6.76
CA LEU A 128 -2.54 10.45 -6.24
C LEU A 128 -3.04 11.66 -5.45
N PHE A 129 -4.19 12.17 -5.86
CA PHE A 129 -4.80 13.38 -5.33
C PHE A 129 -5.99 13.00 -4.45
N MET A 130 -5.85 13.20 -3.15
CA MET A 130 -6.88 12.92 -2.17
C MET A 130 -7.57 14.21 -1.74
N HIS A 131 -8.87 14.29 -1.91
CA HIS A 131 -9.64 15.43 -1.39
C HIS A 131 -9.71 15.33 0.15
N LEU A 132 -9.58 16.46 0.85
CA LEU A 132 -9.62 16.47 2.32
C LEU A 132 -11.05 16.24 2.85
N THR A 133 -12.03 16.90 2.25
CA THR A 133 -13.46 16.81 2.61
C THR A 133 -14.19 15.61 1.99
N PHE A 134 -14.04 15.39 0.68
CA PHE A 134 -14.76 14.34 -0.03
C PHE A 134 -13.99 13.02 -0.02
N PRO A 135 -14.69 11.86 -0.05
CA PRO A 135 -14.11 10.53 -0.15
C PRO A 135 -13.54 10.23 -1.55
N ILE A 136 -12.92 11.21 -2.21
CA ILE A 136 -12.50 11.11 -3.60
C ILE A 136 -10.98 11.12 -3.65
N VAL A 137 -10.45 10.15 -4.36
CA VAL A 137 -9.03 9.99 -4.64
C VAL A 137 -8.88 9.84 -6.14
N ASP A 138 -8.28 10.81 -6.81
CA ASP A 138 -8.06 10.77 -8.25
C ASP A 138 -6.58 10.51 -8.56
N TYR A 139 -6.26 9.79 -9.64
CA TYR A 139 -4.89 9.62 -10.12
C TYR A 139 -4.86 9.44 -11.64
N ILE A 140 -3.68 9.61 -12.24
CA ILE A 140 -3.47 9.41 -13.68
C ILE A 140 -2.50 8.25 -13.87
N TYR A 141 -2.88 7.25 -14.66
CA TYR A 141 -2.02 6.11 -14.99
C TYR A 141 -2.10 5.84 -16.50
N LYS A 142 -0.95 5.78 -17.17
CA LYS A 142 -0.86 5.58 -18.64
C LYS A 142 -1.77 6.51 -19.46
N GLY A 143 -1.90 7.77 -19.03
CA GLY A 143 -2.74 8.78 -19.69
C GLY A 143 -4.24 8.68 -19.36
N GLU A 144 -4.68 7.64 -18.65
CA GLU A 144 -6.06 7.48 -18.21
C GLU A 144 -6.28 8.10 -16.83
N LYS A 145 -7.43 8.73 -16.67
CA LYS A 145 -7.86 9.33 -15.40
C LYS A 145 -8.63 8.29 -14.62
N HIS A 146 -8.18 8.00 -13.41
CA HIS A 146 -8.83 7.05 -12.51
C HIS A 146 -9.35 7.76 -11.27
N ARG A 147 -10.45 7.25 -10.73
CA ARG A 147 -11.01 7.67 -9.46
C ARG A 147 -11.22 6.47 -8.55
N TRP A 148 -10.74 6.62 -7.34
CA TRP A 148 -11.03 5.80 -6.18
C TRP A 148 -11.96 6.56 -5.25
N ILE A 149 -13.02 5.88 -4.80
CA ILE A 149 -13.91 6.39 -3.77
C ILE A 149 -13.58 5.67 -2.47
N ASP A 150 -13.11 6.42 -1.48
CA ASP A 150 -12.85 5.95 -0.12
C ASP A 150 -14.16 5.91 0.66
N GLU A 151 -14.86 4.77 0.64
CA GLU A 151 -16.18 4.66 1.27
C GLU A 151 -16.11 4.77 2.81
N THR A 152 -14.93 4.73 3.41
CA THR A 152 -14.77 4.95 4.85
C THR A 152 -15.02 6.40 5.24
N LYS A 153 -14.56 7.35 4.41
CA LYS A 153 -14.87 8.78 4.56
C LYS A 153 -16.29 9.13 4.10
N ALA A 154 -16.87 8.36 3.19
CA ALA A 154 -18.28 8.51 2.81
C ALA A 154 -19.23 8.22 3.99
N CYS A 155 -18.74 7.50 5.00
CA CYS A 155 -19.50 7.05 6.17
C CYS A 155 -19.48 7.99 7.38
N ALA A 156 -19.00 9.24 7.28
CA ALA A 156 -19.39 10.25 8.27
C ALA A 156 -20.94 10.42 8.33
N PHE A 157 -21.65 9.95 7.29
CA PHE A 157 -23.11 9.84 7.19
C PHE A 157 -23.72 8.49 7.63
N ARG A 158 -22.92 7.48 8.00
CA ARG A 158 -23.38 6.15 8.46
C ARG A 158 -22.82 5.83 9.85
N ARG A 159 -23.09 6.70 10.82
CA ARG A 159 -23.02 6.32 12.23
C ARG A 159 -24.04 5.19 12.46
N GLN A 160 -23.62 3.92 12.52
CA GLN A 160 -24.18 2.87 13.42
C GLN A 160 -23.83 1.40 13.11
N ARG A 161 -23.13 1.00 12.04
CA ARG A 161 -22.92 -0.45 11.77
C ARG A 161 -21.56 -0.77 11.15
N ASP A 162 -20.80 -1.68 11.76
CA ASP A 162 -19.63 -2.43 11.24
C ASP A 162 -19.26 -2.24 9.75
N VAL A 163 -18.69 -1.08 9.39
CA VAL A 163 -18.26 -0.85 8.00
C VAL A 163 -16.83 -1.36 7.82
N LYS A 164 -16.68 -2.38 6.98
CA LYS A 164 -15.40 -2.83 6.42
C LYS A 164 -14.92 -1.82 5.38
N PHE A 165 -13.62 -1.53 5.32
CA PHE A 165 -13.02 -0.69 4.27
C PHE A 165 -13.51 -1.14 2.89
N ARG A 166 -14.15 -0.23 2.14
CA ARG A 166 -14.62 -0.50 0.78
C ARG A 166 -14.15 0.63 -0.12
N PHE A 167 -13.60 0.24 -1.26
CA PHE A 167 -13.07 1.15 -2.26
C PHE A 167 -13.71 0.79 -3.59
N ASN A 168 -14.32 1.76 -4.27
CA ASN A 168 -14.76 1.59 -5.65
C ASN A 168 -13.78 2.30 -6.58
N HIS A 169 -13.34 1.59 -7.61
CA HIS A 169 -12.46 2.11 -8.65
C HIS A 169 -13.21 2.25 -9.97
N CYS A 170 -12.98 3.36 -10.66
CA CYS A 170 -13.44 3.54 -12.02
C CYS A 170 -12.45 4.36 -12.86
N VAL A 171 -12.47 4.13 -14.17
CA VAL A 171 -11.88 5.02 -15.16
C VAL A 171 -12.87 6.16 -15.40
N LEU A 172 -12.39 7.40 -15.33
CA LEU A 172 -13.21 8.58 -15.59
C LEU A 172 -13.41 8.76 -17.09
N ARG A 173 -14.67 8.97 -17.48
CA ARG A 173 -15.03 9.36 -18.84
C ARG A 173 -14.52 10.78 -19.13
N GLN A 174 -14.37 11.14 -20.41
CA GLN A 174 -13.84 12.45 -20.82
C GLN A 174 -14.67 13.63 -20.30
N ASP A 175 -15.99 13.45 -20.15
CA ASP A 175 -16.94 14.42 -19.59
C ASP A 175 -16.87 14.53 -18.06
N GLN A 176 -16.28 13.53 -17.39
CA GLN A 176 -16.13 13.52 -15.94
C GLN A 176 -14.91 14.35 -15.53
N LYS A 177 -15.17 15.46 -14.83
CA LYS A 177 -14.11 16.36 -14.37
C LYS A 177 -13.24 15.71 -13.29
N PHE A 178 -11.93 15.89 -13.46
CA PHE A 178 -10.94 15.64 -12.42
C PHE A 178 -11.04 16.77 -11.40
N ARG A 179 -11.33 16.45 -10.13
CA ARG A 179 -11.82 17.47 -9.19
C ARG A 179 -10.72 18.46 -8.74
N TRP A 180 -9.42 18.19 -8.96
CA TRP A 180 -8.37 19.20 -8.69
C TRP A 180 -8.32 20.33 -9.71
N LEU A 181 -8.67 20.06 -10.98
CA LEU A 181 -8.62 21.06 -12.06
C LEU A 181 -9.63 22.19 -11.89
N THR A 182 -10.69 21.98 -11.11
CA THR A 182 -11.72 23.00 -10.88
C THR A 182 -11.30 24.01 -9.80
N ILE A 183 -10.37 23.64 -8.91
CA ILE A 183 -9.96 24.49 -7.77
C ILE A 183 -8.67 25.28 -8.08
N ALA A 184 -7.88 24.86 -9.07
CA ALA A 184 -6.72 25.65 -9.53
C ALA A 184 -7.12 26.86 -10.41
N MET A 185 -8.41 27.01 -10.70
CA MET A 185 -8.98 28.07 -11.54
C MET A 185 -9.96 29.00 -10.77
N GLU A 186 -10.08 28.82 -9.45
CA GLU A 186 -10.79 29.71 -8.53
C GLU A 186 -9.79 30.25 -7.50
#